data_AF-Q4SRC1-F1
#
_entry.id   AF-Q4SRC1-F1
#
_cell.length_a   1.000
_cell.length_b   1.000
_cell.length_c   1.000
_cell.angle_alpha   90.00
_cell.angle_beta   90.00
_cell.angle_gamma   90.00
#
_symmetry.space_group_name_H-M   'P 1'
#
loop_
_entity.id
_entity.type
_entity.pdbx_description
1 polymer ?
#
loop_
_entity_poly.entity_id
_entity_poly.type
_entity_poly.pdbx_seq_one_letter_code
_entity_poly.pdbx_strand_id
1 'polypeptide(L)'
;PARIWGCQLPQDWRPQTEACRAELAQIIVYATVLAIHQEAYSPYNYLPWHHDTDLFFSAEIELLCDQAWGSMLEMPAGSRFNVTGLGYFPCYSYSVTKNNNYYFFLR
;
A
#
# COMPACT_ATOMS: atom_id res chain seq x y z
N PRO A 1 1.95 35.18 1.62
CA PRO A 1 1.24 33.95 2.03
C PRO A 1 1.81 32.72 1.31
N ALA A 2 2.63 31.93 2.02
CA ALA A 2 3.07 30.63 1.50
C ALA A 2 1.83 29.74 1.34
N ARG A 3 1.48 29.39 0.11
CA ARG A 3 0.50 28.32 -0.13
C ARG A 3 1.14 27.07 0.46
N ILE A 4 0.53 26.49 1.50
CA ILE A 4 0.87 25.15 1.95
C ILE A 4 0.29 24.24 0.88
N TRP A 5 1.12 23.81 -0.07
CA TRP A 5 0.73 22.75 -0.99
C TRP A 5 0.73 21.49 -0.13
N GLY A 6 -0.46 20.93 0.11
CA GLY A 6 -0.58 19.63 0.77
C GLY A 6 0.24 18.57 0.01
N CYS A 7 0.54 17.46 0.68
CA CYS A 7 1.35 16.41 0.09
C CYS A 7 0.74 15.96 -1.25
N GLN A 8 1.60 15.72 -2.24
CA GLN A 8 1.20 15.26 -3.57
C GLN A 8 1.64 13.81 -3.74
N LEU A 9 0.85 13.04 -4.49
CA LEU A 9 1.23 11.68 -4.88
C LEU A 9 2.60 11.71 -5.58
N PRO A 10 3.57 10.90 -5.13
CA PRO A 10 4.87 10.86 -5.77
C PRO A 10 4.71 10.38 -7.22
N GLN A 11 5.25 11.15 -8.16
CA GLN A 11 5.33 10.76 -9.57
C GLN A 11 6.56 9.89 -9.87
N ASP A 12 7.54 9.88 -8.96
CA ASP A 12 8.78 9.11 -9.05
C ASP A 12 8.89 8.11 -7.89
N TRP A 13 9.84 7.18 -7.97
CA TRP A 13 10.15 6.19 -6.92
C TRP A 13 10.67 6.77 -5.60
N ARG A 14 10.93 8.09 -5.54
CA ARG A 14 11.55 8.73 -4.39
C ARG A 14 10.65 8.63 -3.14
N PRO A 15 11.21 8.25 -1.98
CA PRO A 15 10.43 8.04 -0.77
C PRO A 15 9.83 9.35 -0.25
N GLN A 16 8.56 9.30 0.13
CA GLN A 16 7.87 10.37 0.85
C GLN A 16 8.15 10.29 2.35
N THR A 17 8.05 11.42 3.05
CA THR A 17 8.07 11.44 4.52
C THR A 17 6.88 10.67 5.09
N GLU A 18 7.02 10.14 6.31
CA GLU A 18 5.92 9.44 6.98
C GLU A 18 4.67 10.32 7.10
N ALA A 19 4.86 11.61 7.44
CA ALA A 19 3.77 12.58 7.51
C ALA A 19 3.02 12.71 6.17
N CYS A 20 3.73 12.80 5.05
CA CYS A 20 3.08 12.88 3.74
C CYS A 20 2.37 11.58 3.33
N ARG A 21 2.92 10.42 3.69
CA ARG A 21 2.24 9.13 3.44
C ARG A 21 0.95 9.03 4.25
N ALA A 22 0.96 9.51 5.49
CA ALA A 22 -0.22 9.55 6.34
C ALA A 22 -1.28 10.54 5.83
N GLU A 23 -0.87 11.72 5.35
CA GLU A 23 -1.78 12.72 4.77
C GLU A 23 -2.48 12.21 3.49
N LEU A 24 -1.76 11.45 2.67
CA LEU A 24 -2.25 10.92 1.38
C LEU A 24 -3.06 9.63 1.51
N ALA A 25 -2.92 8.89 2.61
CA ALA A 25 -3.64 7.66 2.86
C ALA A 25 -5.10 7.95 3.23
N GLN A 26 -6.04 7.22 2.64
CA GLN A 26 -7.42 7.23 3.12
C GLN A 26 -7.58 6.37 4.35
N ILE A 27 -6.82 5.27 4.44
CA ILE A 27 -6.94 4.29 5.51
C ILE A 27 -5.54 3.85 5.93
N ILE A 28 -5.28 3.80 7.24
CA ILE A 28 -4.07 3.22 7.81
C ILE A 28 -4.46 2.02 8.67
N VAL A 29 -3.89 0.86 8.37
CA VAL A 29 -4.16 -0.39 9.10
C VAL A 29 -2.89 -1.07 9.55
N TYR A 30 -2.97 -1.80 10.67
CA TYR A 30 -1.91 -2.68 11.14
C TYR A 30 -2.34 -4.13 10.93
N ALA A 31 -1.59 -4.86 10.09
CA ALA A 31 -1.99 -6.17 9.62
C ALA A 31 -0.80 -7.12 9.44
N THR A 32 -1.09 -8.43 9.50
CA THR A 32 -0.14 -9.49 9.16
C THR A 32 -0.40 -10.02 7.74
N VAL A 33 0.65 -10.41 7.03
CA VAL A 33 0.55 -10.94 5.67
C VAL A 33 0.36 -12.45 5.70
N LEU A 34 -0.77 -12.94 5.22
CA LEU A 34 -1.10 -14.37 5.19
C LEU A 34 -0.60 -15.07 3.92
N ALA A 35 -0.77 -14.42 2.78
CA ALA A 35 -0.41 -14.95 1.47
C ALA A 35 0.02 -13.84 0.51
N ILE A 36 0.81 -14.22 -0.50
CA ILE A 36 1.27 -13.34 -1.57
C ILE A 36 0.86 -13.99 -2.88
N HIS A 37 0.23 -13.22 -3.75
CA HIS A 37 -0.28 -13.65 -5.04
C HIS A 37 0.30 -12.74 -6.13
N GLN A 38 0.73 -13.31 -7.24
CA GLN A 38 1.14 -12.52 -8.39
C GLN A 38 -0.07 -11.73 -8.92
N GLU A 39 0.09 -10.43 -9.16
CA GLU A 39 -1.00 -9.60 -9.65
C GLU A 39 -1.13 -9.77 -11.18
N ALA A 40 -2.35 -10.02 -11.64
CA ALA A 40 -2.61 -10.09 -13.07
C ALA A 40 -2.50 -8.68 -13.69
N TYR A 41 -1.98 -8.62 -14.92
CA TYR A 41 -1.80 -7.39 -15.69
C TYR A 41 -3.02 -6.45 -15.61
N SER A 42 -2.83 -5.27 -15.03
CA SER A 42 -3.87 -4.22 -14.94
C SER A 42 -3.53 -3.08 -15.91
N PRO A 43 -4.44 -2.72 -16.85
CA PRO A 43 -4.23 -1.62 -17.79
C PRO A 43 -4.19 -0.24 -17.12
N TYR A 44 -4.48 -0.14 -15.81
CA TYR A 44 -4.33 1.09 -15.04
C TYR A 44 -2.92 1.27 -14.45
N ASN A 45 -2.10 0.21 -14.48
CA ASN A 45 -0.70 0.23 -14.02
C ASN A 45 0.25 0.47 -15.22
N TYR A 46 0.04 1.56 -15.96
CA TYR A 46 0.94 1.91 -17.07
C TYR A 46 2.21 2.57 -16.53
N LEU A 47 3.31 1.83 -16.55
CA LEU A 47 4.64 2.42 -16.47
C LEU A 47 5.29 2.51 -17.85
N PRO A 48 5.96 3.62 -18.17
CA PRO A 48 6.63 3.81 -19.46
C PRO A 48 7.73 2.79 -19.80
N TRP A 49 8.18 1.98 -18.82
CA TRP A 49 9.35 1.09 -18.93
C TRP A 49 9.01 -0.42 -18.83
N HIS A 50 7.77 -0.82 -19.11
CA HIS A 50 7.32 -2.21 -18.91
C HIS A 50 7.80 -3.18 -20.00
N HIS A 51 8.87 -3.91 -19.70
CA HIS A 51 9.11 -5.27 -20.21
C HIS A 51 8.94 -6.35 -19.12
N ASP A 52 8.90 -5.98 -17.83
CA ASP A 52 8.72 -6.93 -16.72
C ASP A 52 7.33 -6.76 -16.10
N THR A 53 6.38 -7.57 -16.55
CA THR A 53 5.01 -7.66 -16.02
C THR A 53 4.92 -8.35 -14.66
N ASP A 54 6.04 -8.88 -14.16
CA ASP A 54 6.10 -9.71 -12.95
C ASP A 54 6.47 -8.94 -11.68
N LEU A 55 6.54 -7.61 -11.76
CA LEU A 55 6.95 -6.77 -10.63
C LEU A 55 5.82 -6.58 -9.60
N PHE A 56 4.56 -6.63 -10.04
CA PHE A 56 3.43 -6.39 -9.14
C PHE A 56 2.90 -7.66 -8.51
N PHE A 57 2.60 -7.55 -7.22
CA PHE A 57 1.93 -8.62 -6.49
C PHE A 57 0.86 -8.04 -5.57
N SER A 58 -0.07 -8.91 -5.22
CA SER A 58 -1.08 -8.66 -4.20
C SER A 58 -0.80 -9.51 -2.97
N ALA A 59 -1.23 -9.04 -1.81
CA ALA A 59 -1.08 -9.74 -0.55
C ALA A 59 -2.43 -9.86 0.15
N GLU A 60 -2.75 -11.06 0.62
CA GLU A 60 -3.85 -11.27 1.56
C GLU A 60 -3.35 -10.89 2.96
N ILE A 61 -4.03 -9.95 3.60
CA ILE A 61 -3.67 -9.44 4.92
C ILE A 61 -4.80 -9.66 5.92
N GLU A 62 -4.42 -9.86 7.18
CA GLU A 62 -5.34 -9.99 8.31
C GLU A 62 -5.07 -8.89 9.33
N LEU A 63 -6.13 -8.16 9.66
CA LEU A 63 -6.06 -7.04 10.61
C LEU A 63 -5.79 -7.53 12.02
N LEU A 64 -4.86 -6.86 12.71
CA LEU A 64 -4.49 -7.19 14.09
C LEU A 64 -5.19 -6.31 15.13
N CYS A 65 -5.79 -5.18 14.72
CA CYS A 65 -6.46 -4.24 15.61
C CYS A 65 -7.77 -3.74 14.99
N ASP A 66 -8.76 -3.41 15.83
CA ASP A 66 -10.10 -2.93 15.45
C ASP A 66 -10.13 -1.50 14.87
N GLN A 67 -8.98 -0.97 14.47
CA GLN A 67 -8.82 0.47 14.23
C GLN A 67 -8.17 0.73 12.88
N ALA A 68 -8.99 1.20 11.94
CA ALA A 68 -8.58 1.72 10.65
C ALA A 68 -8.62 3.26 10.72
N TRP A 69 -7.46 3.92 10.84
CA TRP A 69 -7.43 5.39 10.88
C TRP A 69 -7.77 5.97 9.50
N GLY A 70 -8.81 6.82 9.44
CA GLY A 70 -9.23 7.52 8.22
C GLY A 70 -10.43 6.90 7.47
N SER A 71 -10.87 5.71 7.87
CA SER A 71 -11.98 4.96 7.27
C SER A 71 -13.32 5.24 7.98
N MET A 72 -14.41 5.40 7.23
CA MET A 72 -15.79 5.32 7.75
C MET A 72 -16.26 3.85 7.92
N LEU A 73 -15.51 2.90 7.39
CA LEU A 73 -15.78 1.46 7.51
C LEU A 73 -15.15 0.92 8.80
N GLU A 74 -15.98 0.45 9.73
CA GLU A 74 -15.54 -0.32 10.89
C GLU A 74 -14.99 -1.67 10.42
N MET A 75 -13.68 -1.86 10.53
CA MET A 75 -13.02 -3.12 10.20
C MET A 75 -12.51 -3.79 11.49
N PRO A 76 -13.17 -4.85 11.97
CA PRO A 76 -12.74 -5.55 13.18
C PRO A 76 -11.43 -6.32 12.96
N ALA A 77 -10.69 -6.55 14.03
CA ALA A 77 -9.54 -7.43 14.07
C ALA A 77 -9.94 -8.84 13.59
N GLY A 78 -9.03 -9.49 12.87
CA GLY A 78 -9.29 -10.75 12.16
C GLY A 78 -9.99 -10.58 10.82
N SER A 79 -10.40 -9.36 10.42
CA SER A 79 -10.88 -9.11 9.07
C SER A 79 -9.76 -9.33 8.06
N ARG A 80 -10.12 -9.93 6.91
CA ARG A 80 -9.19 -10.28 5.85
C ARG A 80 -9.57 -9.61 4.55
N PHE A 81 -8.58 -9.06 3.86
CA PHE A 81 -8.75 -8.50 2.53
C PHE A 81 -7.43 -8.50 1.75
N ASN A 82 -7.55 -8.33 0.44
CA ASN A 82 -6.41 -8.31 -0.46
C ASN A 82 -5.95 -6.86 -0.71
N VAL A 83 -4.65 -6.64 -0.63
CA VAL A 83 -3.98 -5.40 -1.02
C VAL A 83 -3.26 -5.64 -2.33
N THR A 84 -3.48 -4.78 -3.32
CA THR A 84 -2.84 -4.81 -4.65
C THR A 84 -1.81 -3.70 -4.79
N GLY A 85 -1.03 -3.69 -5.88
CA GLY A 85 -0.08 -2.63 -6.19
C GLY A 85 1.23 -2.69 -5.37
N LEU A 86 1.55 -3.85 -4.79
CA LEU A 86 2.82 -4.09 -4.10
C LEU A 86 3.91 -4.46 -5.12
N GLY A 87 5.18 -4.31 -4.76
CA GLY A 87 6.31 -4.75 -5.59
C GLY A 87 6.82 -3.77 -6.66
N TYR A 88 6.26 -2.55 -6.73
CA TYR A 88 6.64 -1.50 -7.69
C TYR A 88 8.16 -1.26 -7.84
N PHE A 89 8.92 -1.35 -6.75
CA PHE A 89 10.40 -1.35 -6.78
C PHE A 89 10.96 -2.37 -5.79
N PRO A 90 11.88 -3.26 -6.23
CA PRO A 90 12.45 -4.31 -5.38
C PRO A 90 13.35 -3.78 -4.25
N CYS A 91 13.84 -2.54 -4.35
CA CYS A 91 14.75 -1.95 -3.34
C CYS A 91 14.03 -1.09 -2.28
N TYR A 92 12.70 -1.03 -2.28
CA TYR A 92 11.93 -0.14 -1.38
C TYR A 92 10.86 -0.88 -0.58
N SER A 93 10.28 -0.17 0.40
CA SER A 93 9.26 -0.61 1.35
C SER A 93 7.91 -1.03 0.75
N TYR A 94 7.83 -1.23 -0.57
CA TYR A 94 6.66 -1.73 -1.28
C TYR A 94 6.65 -3.26 -1.39
N SER A 95 7.68 -3.92 -0.86
CA SER A 95 7.72 -5.37 -0.74
C SER A 95 7.30 -5.80 0.67
N VAL A 96 6.46 -6.82 0.76
CA VAL A 96 6.08 -7.47 2.01
C VAL A 96 6.43 -8.95 1.95
N THR A 97 6.60 -9.55 3.12
CA THR A 97 6.89 -10.98 3.24
C THR A 97 5.80 -11.65 4.04
N LYS A 98 5.47 -12.89 3.68
CA LYS A 98 4.50 -13.72 4.40
C LYS A 98 4.90 -13.86 5.88
N ASN A 99 3.89 -13.83 6.75
CA ASN A 99 3.97 -13.91 8.21
C ASN A 99 4.70 -12.74 8.89
N ASN A 100 4.85 -11.61 8.21
CA ASN A 100 5.33 -10.37 8.83
C ASN A 100 4.21 -9.35 8.97
N ASN A 101 4.41 -8.45 9.94
CA ASN A 101 3.43 -7.43 10.31
C ASN A 101 3.89 -6.07 9.78
N TYR A 102 2.96 -5.32 9.21
CA TYR A 102 3.25 -4.02 8.62
C TYR A 102 2.13 -3.02 8.91
N TYR A 103 2.49 -1.74 8.89
CA TYR A 103 1.53 -0.65 8.72
C TYR A 103 1.30 -0.42 7.23
N PHE A 104 0.05 -0.58 6.80
CA PHE A 104 -0.36 -0.34 5.42
C PHE A 104 -1.04 1.01 5.33
N PHE A 105 -0.58 1.84 4.39
CA PHE A 105 -1.14 3.13 4.03
C PHE A 105 -1.90 2.94 2.72
N LEU A 106 -3.23 2.84 2.81
CA LEU A 106 -4.11 2.44 1.71
C LEU A 106 -4.95 3.63 1.20
N ARG A 107 -5.40 3.53 -0.05
CA ARG A 107 -6.23 4.52 -0.74
C ARG A 107 -7.37 3.82 -1.46
#